data_AF-A0A7Z8VKM7-F1
#
_entry.id   AF-A0A7Z8VKM7-F1
#
_cell.length_a   1.000
_cell.length_b   1.000
_cell.length_c   1.000
_cell.angle_alpha   90.00
_cell.angle_beta   90.00
_cell.angle_gamma   90.00
#
_symmetry.space_group_name_H-M   'P 1'
#
loop_
_entity.id
_entity.type
_entity.pdbx_description
1 polymer ?
#
loop_
_entity_poly.entity_id
_entity_poly.type
_entity_poly.pdbx_seq_one_letter_code
_entity_poly.pdbx_strand_id
1 'polypeptide(L)'
;VKQLQQINTAKWKNNVSGEHFNDAYIAISGLHLNQFYGIELDDFAHETAKLSLWLTEHQMNLAFKEVFGEVRATLPLQDSGNITCGNATRLDWEVVCPMLDTKGSAFEIYILGNPPYIGSKNQKKSQKNDLKLIADRLKGYGILDYVSCWFIKAANYFFDSHCNVRCAFVSTSSITQGEQVAVMWPYILQHGLDIYFSVSAFNWSNNARQNASVYCVIIGLGINIKNKYIYTDNACKSVKNISPYLIANSSCIVEKRTKSLANFPIMGIGNKPIDDGNYLFSNEEKEEFIKQEPNAKNYFFRWYGGREFSGGIIRWCLLPQRIPDIEIERMPKVKDLVNKVQQFRLNSSSTPTIKLAQTPKNFHVENFPISDYMVVQKVSTGIRKYLPVGIFKKDLISSDLLNVIKSSDLSIFAIISSKMHMVWMSAVGGRLGDGFRYSSYLCYNTFPFPEITEAQKAPLKDHVFKVLDEREQHSEKTMAQLYDPDKMPEYLRLAHHEMDLAVEQCYRSKPFSSDEERLEYLFTLYEEMIAAEKKT
;
A
#
# COMPACT_ATOMS: atom_id res chain seq x y z
N VAL A 1 -29.36 4.05 -2.65
CA VAL A 1 -30.75 4.52 -2.35
C VAL A 1 -31.76 4.02 -3.38
N LYS A 2 -31.65 4.34 -4.69
CA LYS A 2 -32.58 3.87 -5.74
C LYS A 2 -32.78 2.33 -5.82
N GLN A 3 -31.71 1.53 -5.64
CA GLN A 3 -31.83 0.06 -5.64
C GLN A 3 -32.44 -0.51 -4.34
N LEU A 4 -32.16 0.09 -3.18
CA LEU A 4 -32.82 -0.26 -1.91
C LEU A 4 -34.32 0.08 -1.95
N GLN A 5 -34.69 1.16 -2.63
CA GLN A 5 -36.08 1.52 -2.90
C GLN A 5 -36.79 0.45 -3.74
N GLN A 6 -36.18 -0.04 -4.83
CA GLN A 6 -36.79 -1.07 -5.70
C GLN A 6 -37.01 -2.41 -4.99
N ILE A 7 -36.08 -2.84 -4.12
CA ILE A 7 -36.21 -4.09 -3.35
C ILE A 7 -37.35 -4.00 -2.33
N ASN A 8 -37.54 -2.85 -1.70
CA ASN A 8 -38.66 -2.62 -0.78
C ASN A 8 -40.01 -2.58 -1.52
N THR A 9 -40.08 -1.94 -2.69
CA THR A 9 -41.33 -1.88 -3.48
C THR A 9 -41.78 -3.26 -3.96
N ALA A 10 -40.84 -4.14 -4.35
CA ALA A 10 -41.15 -5.49 -4.84
C ALA A 10 -41.63 -6.45 -3.73
N LYS A 11 -41.02 -6.40 -2.54
CA LYS A 11 -41.47 -7.22 -1.39
C LYS A 11 -42.85 -6.81 -0.86
N TRP A 12 -43.20 -5.52 -0.95
CA TRP A 12 -44.48 -5.02 -0.46
C TRP A 12 -45.63 -5.29 -1.43
N LYS A 13 -45.41 -5.24 -2.76
CA LYS A 13 -46.47 -5.58 -3.73
C LYS A 13 -46.94 -7.03 -3.65
N ASN A 14 -46.08 -7.96 -3.24
CA ASN A 14 -46.43 -9.39 -3.15
C ASN A 14 -47.17 -9.78 -1.86
N ASN A 15 -47.20 -8.92 -0.84
CA ASN A 15 -47.86 -9.23 0.45
C ASN A 15 -49.28 -8.66 0.56
N VAL A 16 -49.80 -7.99 -0.49
CA VAL A 16 -51.09 -7.25 -0.44
C VAL A 16 -52.16 -7.87 -1.35
N SER A 17 -51.98 -9.11 -1.83
CA SER A 17 -53.03 -9.83 -2.54
C SER A 17 -53.75 -10.79 -1.60
N GLY A 18 -54.74 -10.31 -0.85
CA GLY A 18 -55.63 -11.18 -0.09
C GLY A 18 -56.39 -10.50 1.05
N GLU A 19 -57.63 -10.13 0.74
CA GLU A 19 -58.77 -9.97 1.66
C GLU A 19 -58.91 -8.69 2.52
N HIS A 20 -60.01 -7.99 2.23
CA HIS A 20 -60.76 -6.96 2.97
C HIS A 20 -60.17 -6.41 4.28
N PHE A 21 -59.61 -5.19 4.20
CA PHE A 21 -59.31 -4.34 5.36
C PHE A 21 -60.25 -3.13 5.36
N ASN A 22 -61.18 -3.10 6.32
CA ASN A 22 -62.05 -1.97 6.61
C ASN A 22 -61.63 -1.40 7.98
N ASP A 23 -60.67 -0.47 7.96
CA ASP A 23 -60.37 0.55 8.97
C ASP A 23 -59.27 1.44 8.38
N ALA A 24 -59.44 2.76 8.45
CA ALA A 24 -58.56 3.75 7.82
C ALA A 24 -57.18 3.81 8.51
N TYR A 25 -56.26 2.94 8.10
CA TYR A 25 -54.86 3.03 8.49
C TYR A 25 -54.16 4.10 7.64
N ILE A 26 -53.84 5.24 8.25
CA ILE A 26 -52.91 6.21 7.68
C ILE A 26 -51.52 5.56 7.71
N ALA A 27 -50.94 5.30 6.53
CA ALA A 27 -49.58 4.82 6.44
C ALA A 27 -48.62 5.95 6.86
N ILE A 28 -47.82 5.72 7.91
CA ILE A 28 -46.81 6.67 8.39
C ILE A 28 -45.44 6.02 8.24
N SER A 29 -44.48 6.74 7.63
CA SER A 29 -43.10 6.30 7.56
C SER A 29 -42.49 6.22 8.96
N GLY A 30 -41.90 5.06 9.31
CA GLY A 30 -41.08 4.90 10.51
C GLY A 30 -39.63 5.40 10.36
N LEU A 31 -39.28 5.96 9.21
CA LEU A 31 -37.98 6.57 8.95
C LEU A 31 -38.02 8.07 9.28
N HIS A 32 -37.03 8.53 10.06
CA HIS A 32 -36.93 9.90 10.53
C HIS A 32 -35.48 10.40 10.46
N LEU A 33 -35.28 11.70 10.25
CA LEU A 33 -33.94 12.28 10.17
C LEU A 33 -33.13 12.12 11.47
N ASN A 34 -33.78 12.01 12.63
CA ASN A 34 -33.12 11.76 13.92
C ASN A 34 -32.48 10.35 14.04
N GLN A 35 -32.66 9.49 13.04
CA GLN A 35 -31.95 8.20 12.94
C GLN A 35 -30.58 8.34 12.25
N PHE A 36 -30.28 9.52 11.68
CA PHE A 36 -29.03 9.81 11.00
C PHE A 36 -28.12 10.62 11.92
N TYR A 37 -26.86 10.18 12.01
CA TYR A 37 -25.83 10.77 12.84
C TYR A 37 -24.59 11.08 11.98
N GLY A 38 -23.84 12.11 12.34
CA GLY A 38 -22.63 12.46 11.61
C GLY A 38 -21.69 13.37 12.39
N ILE A 39 -20.41 13.33 12.03
CA ILE A 39 -19.40 14.26 12.54
C ILE A 39 -18.66 14.83 11.34
N GLU A 40 -18.68 16.16 11.20
CA GLU A 40 -17.97 16.88 10.14
C GLU A 40 -17.14 18.00 10.77
N LEU A 41 -15.89 18.14 10.36
CA LEU A 41 -14.97 19.12 10.91
C LEU A 41 -15.16 20.51 10.27
N ASP A 42 -15.48 20.55 8.98
CA ASP A 42 -15.70 21.78 8.24
C ASP A 42 -17.13 22.31 8.44
N ASP A 43 -17.23 23.55 8.92
CA ASP A 43 -18.50 24.19 9.27
C ASP A 43 -19.46 24.30 8.06
N PHE A 44 -18.92 24.62 6.88
CA PHE A 44 -19.74 24.74 5.67
C PHE A 44 -20.27 23.38 5.21
N ALA A 45 -19.42 22.34 5.22
CA ALA A 45 -19.83 20.98 4.90
C ALA A 45 -20.84 20.43 5.91
N HIS A 46 -20.69 20.76 7.20
CA HIS A 46 -21.63 20.43 8.26
C HIS A 46 -23.04 20.99 7.98
N GLU A 47 -23.16 22.29 7.71
CA GLU A 47 -24.44 22.93 7.40
C GLU A 47 -25.04 22.41 6.08
N THR A 48 -24.19 22.16 5.08
CA THR A 48 -24.61 21.57 3.80
C THR A 48 -25.20 20.17 3.99
N ALA A 49 -24.63 19.37 4.88
CA ALA A 49 -25.14 18.02 5.17
C ALA A 49 -26.54 18.06 5.80
N LYS A 50 -26.77 18.96 6.77
CA LYS A 50 -28.08 19.19 7.38
C LYS A 50 -29.13 19.60 6.35
N LEU A 51 -28.80 20.59 5.51
CA LEU A 51 -29.70 21.04 4.44
C LEU A 51 -30.02 19.91 3.46
N SER A 52 -29.02 19.12 3.09
CA SER A 52 -29.19 17.98 2.17
C SER A 52 -30.13 16.92 2.73
N LEU A 53 -30.07 16.66 4.04
CA LEU A 53 -30.98 15.73 4.71
C LEU A 53 -32.43 16.23 4.67
N TRP A 54 -32.68 17.51 4.99
CA TRP A 54 -34.02 18.09 4.88
C TRP A 54 -34.57 18.05 3.46
N LEU A 55 -33.76 18.41 2.47
CA LEU A 55 -34.17 18.35 1.05
C LEU A 55 -34.52 16.91 0.65
N THR A 56 -33.74 15.93 1.11
CA THR A 56 -33.99 14.52 0.84
C THR A 56 -35.28 14.04 1.51
N GLU A 57 -35.51 14.40 2.78
CA GLU A 57 -36.76 14.06 3.49
C GLU A 57 -37.97 14.65 2.77
N HIS A 58 -37.90 15.92 2.35
CA HIS A 58 -38.97 16.54 1.59
C HIS A 58 -39.26 15.79 0.27
N GLN A 59 -38.22 15.47 -0.50
CA GLN A 59 -38.36 14.70 -1.75
C GLN A 59 -38.97 13.32 -1.51
N MET A 60 -38.56 12.63 -0.43
CA MET A 60 -39.08 11.31 -0.08
C MET A 60 -40.52 11.39 0.44
N ASN A 61 -40.90 12.45 1.15
CA ASN A 61 -42.29 12.68 1.55
C ASN A 61 -43.17 12.90 0.33
N LEU A 62 -42.74 13.68 -0.68
CA LEU A 62 -43.51 13.84 -1.92
C LEU A 62 -43.73 12.49 -2.62
N ALA A 63 -42.68 11.67 -2.72
CA ALA A 63 -42.78 10.32 -3.30
C ALA A 63 -43.67 9.37 -2.48
N PHE A 64 -43.62 9.46 -1.14
CA PHE A 64 -44.49 8.68 -0.26
C PHE A 64 -45.96 9.10 -0.43
N LYS A 65 -46.22 10.41 -0.50
CA LYS A 65 -47.56 10.98 -0.69
C LYS A 65 -48.20 10.50 -1.99
N GLU A 66 -47.42 10.43 -3.06
CA GLU A 66 -47.88 9.95 -4.36
C GLU A 66 -48.41 8.50 -4.29
N VAL A 67 -47.85 7.67 -3.40
CA VAL A 67 -48.21 6.25 -3.26
C VAL A 67 -49.28 6.03 -2.20
N PHE A 68 -49.23 6.74 -1.07
CA PHE A 68 -50.03 6.47 0.13
C PHE A 68 -51.02 7.58 0.52
N GLY A 69 -51.06 8.68 -0.23
CA GLY A 69 -52.05 9.76 -0.09
C GLY A 69 -51.68 10.81 0.95
N GLU A 70 -51.47 10.41 2.21
CA GLU A 70 -51.13 11.33 3.30
C GLU A 70 -49.68 11.21 3.74
N VAL A 71 -49.11 12.34 4.15
CA VAL A 71 -47.75 12.44 4.70
C VAL A 71 -47.71 13.40 5.86
N ARG A 72 -46.74 13.18 6.74
CA ARG A 72 -46.41 14.14 7.78
C ARG A 72 -45.98 15.47 7.15
N ALA A 73 -46.47 16.58 7.70
CA ALA A 73 -46.07 17.91 7.24
C ALA A 73 -44.56 18.11 7.45
N THR A 74 -43.84 18.46 6.38
CA THR A 74 -42.40 18.78 6.41
C THR A 74 -42.11 20.11 7.12
N LEU A 75 -43.14 20.94 7.33
CA LEU A 75 -43.02 22.26 7.94
C LEU A 75 -43.90 22.35 9.21
N PRO A 76 -43.44 23.07 10.26
CA PRO A 76 -42.13 23.73 10.37
C PRO A 76 -40.99 22.70 10.43
N LEU A 77 -39.80 23.10 9.96
CA LEU A 77 -38.61 22.23 9.95
C LEU A 77 -38.36 21.73 11.38
N GLN A 78 -38.42 20.41 11.55
CA GLN A 78 -38.05 19.74 12.80
C GLN A 78 -36.54 19.47 12.79
N ASP A 79 -36.00 19.00 13.93
CA ASP A 79 -34.56 18.72 14.09
C ASP A 79 -33.99 18.01 12.85
N SER A 80 -33.10 18.71 12.12
CA SER A 80 -32.22 18.08 11.14
C SER A 80 -31.44 17.00 11.87
N GLY A 81 -31.21 15.85 11.23
CA GLY A 81 -30.48 14.73 11.82
C GLY A 81 -29.25 15.13 12.64
N ASN A 82 -28.79 14.22 13.50
CA ASN A 82 -27.80 14.46 14.55
C ASN A 82 -26.37 14.63 13.98
N ILE A 83 -26.16 15.67 13.19
CA ILE A 83 -24.86 16.05 12.64
C ILE A 83 -24.20 16.97 13.66
N THR A 84 -22.98 16.64 14.06
CA THR A 84 -22.15 17.40 15.00
C THR A 84 -20.99 18.05 14.25
N CYS A 85 -20.78 19.36 14.43
CA CYS A 85 -19.61 20.04 13.91
C CYS A 85 -18.43 19.82 14.85
N GLY A 86 -17.40 19.08 14.42
CA GLY A 86 -16.24 18.82 15.24
C GLY A 86 -15.27 17.78 14.68
N ASN A 87 -14.18 17.54 15.43
CA ASN A 87 -13.16 16.59 15.02
C ASN A 87 -13.51 15.16 15.47
N ALA A 88 -13.91 14.32 14.52
CA ALA A 88 -14.27 12.92 14.77
C ALA A 88 -13.16 12.08 15.42
N THR A 89 -11.90 12.48 15.30
CA THR A 89 -10.77 11.81 15.95
C THR A 89 -10.63 12.15 17.45
N ARG A 90 -11.29 13.22 17.90
CA ARG A 90 -11.23 13.69 19.29
C ARG A 90 -12.53 13.52 20.05
N LEU A 91 -13.67 13.67 19.36
CA LEU A 91 -14.98 13.51 19.98
C LEU A 91 -15.21 12.06 20.42
N ASP A 92 -15.91 11.92 21.53
CA ASP A 92 -16.49 10.65 21.92
C ASP A 92 -17.65 10.31 20.98
N TRP A 93 -17.60 9.13 20.37
CA TRP A 93 -18.63 8.72 19.40
C TRP A 93 -19.92 8.30 20.09
N GLU A 94 -19.87 7.86 21.34
CA GLU A 94 -21.07 7.49 22.10
C GLU A 94 -21.90 8.72 22.48
N VAL A 95 -21.24 9.86 22.72
CA VAL A 95 -21.93 11.14 22.94
C VAL A 95 -22.65 11.62 21.69
N VAL A 96 -22.09 11.37 20.50
CA VAL A 96 -22.70 11.79 19.23
C VAL A 96 -23.77 10.81 18.77
N CYS A 97 -23.47 9.51 18.79
CA CYS A 97 -24.36 8.43 18.41
C CYS A 97 -24.45 7.45 19.60
N PRO A 98 -25.43 7.65 20.49
CA PRO A 98 -25.64 6.77 21.64
C PRO A 98 -25.95 5.35 21.20
N MET A 99 -25.48 4.37 21.96
CA MET A 99 -25.76 2.96 21.68
C MET A 99 -27.12 2.50 22.16
N LEU A 100 -27.68 3.21 23.14
CA LEU A 100 -28.97 2.93 23.76
C LEU A 100 -29.95 4.06 23.46
N ASP A 101 -31.21 3.71 23.24
CA ASP A 101 -32.29 4.67 23.20
C ASP A 101 -32.61 5.23 24.61
N THR A 102 -33.49 6.22 24.67
CA THR A 102 -33.94 6.83 25.94
C THR A 102 -34.60 5.84 26.91
N LYS A 103 -34.97 4.63 26.45
CA LYS A 103 -35.58 3.57 27.25
C LYS A 103 -34.58 2.46 27.61
N GLY A 104 -33.30 2.62 27.25
CA GLY A 104 -32.24 1.65 27.51
C GLY A 104 -32.19 0.48 26.52
N SER A 105 -32.92 0.55 25.40
CA SER A 105 -32.90 -0.48 24.36
C SER A 105 -31.74 -0.22 23.39
N ALA A 106 -30.99 -1.26 23.05
CA ALA A 106 -29.86 -1.16 22.13
C ALA A 106 -30.30 -0.82 20.70
N PHE A 107 -29.62 0.15 20.09
CA PHE A 107 -29.78 0.46 18.66
C PHE A 107 -29.09 -0.59 17.78
N GLU A 108 -29.55 -0.67 16.52
CA GLU A 108 -28.79 -1.30 15.44
C GLU A 108 -28.00 -0.19 14.71
N ILE A 109 -26.68 -0.27 14.73
CA ILE A 109 -25.81 0.85 14.32
C ILE A 109 -25.01 0.49 13.09
N TYR A 110 -25.10 1.34 12.08
CA TYR A 110 -24.35 1.24 10.84
C TYR A 110 -23.45 2.46 10.69
N ILE A 111 -22.14 2.28 10.85
CA ILE A 111 -21.15 3.34 10.69
C ILE A 111 -20.62 3.28 9.26
N LEU A 112 -20.82 4.34 8.49
CA LEU A 112 -20.35 4.40 7.11
C LEU A 112 -19.68 5.73 6.83
N GLY A 113 -18.63 5.71 6.03
CA GLY A 113 -17.93 6.95 5.71
C GLY A 113 -16.79 6.78 4.72
N ASN A 114 -16.33 7.93 4.23
CA ASN A 114 -15.12 8.06 3.44
C ASN A 114 -14.18 9.06 4.14
N PRO A 115 -13.45 8.62 5.19
CA PRO A 115 -12.62 9.54 5.96
C PRO A 115 -11.39 10.02 5.18
N PRO A 116 -10.70 11.10 5.61
CA PRO A 116 -9.60 11.69 4.86
C PRO A 116 -8.35 10.80 4.79
N TYR A 117 -7.73 10.69 3.59
CA TYR A 117 -6.50 9.93 3.36
C TYR A 117 -5.28 10.84 3.36
N ILE A 118 -4.40 10.70 4.35
CA ILE A 118 -3.20 11.53 4.48
C ILE A 118 -2.06 10.68 5.02
N GLY A 119 -1.16 10.28 4.12
CA GLY A 119 0.01 9.48 4.47
C GLY A 119 0.90 10.20 5.49
N SER A 120 1.57 9.41 6.35
CA SER A 120 2.35 9.88 7.52
C SER A 120 3.32 11.05 7.29
N LYS A 121 3.89 11.15 6.07
CA LYS A 121 4.82 12.24 5.70
C LYS A 121 4.11 13.56 5.37
N ASN A 122 2.85 13.51 4.94
CA ASN A 122 2.07 14.66 4.49
C ASN A 122 1.10 15.18 5.56
N GLN A 123 1.01 14.50 6.71
CA GLN A 123 0.15 14.91 7.82
C GLN A 123 0.63 16.22 8.44
N LYS A 124 -0.32 17.13 8.69
CA LYS A 124 -0.11 18.34 9.48
C LYS A 124 0.20 17.98 10.94
N LYS A 125 0.82 18.91 11.69
CA LYS A 125 1.12 18.72 13.12
C LYS A 125 -0.14 18.39 13.95
N SER A 126 -1.27 19.02 13.64
CA SER A 126 -2.56 18.73 14.30
C SER A 126 -3.02 17.29 14.06
N GLN A 127 -2.92 16.80 12.83
CA GLN A 127 -3.29 15.43 12.45
C GLN A 127 -2.38 14.39 13.09
N LYS A 128 -1.07 14.68 13.20
CA LYS A 128 -0.14 13.82 13.95
C LYS A 128 -0.48 13.74 15.44
N ASN A 129 -0.92 14.86 16.03
CA ASN A 129 -1.39 14.87 17.41
C ASN A 129 -2.67 14.06 17.58
N ASP A 130 -3.63 14.19 16.66
CA ASP A 130 -4.87 13.40 16.64
C ASP A 130 -4.57 11.89 16.56
N LEU A 131 -3.71 11.49 15.62
CA LEU A 131 -3.27 10.09 15.50
C LEU A 131 -2.60 9.60 16.77
N LYS A 132 -1.74 10.43 17.39
CA LYS A 132 -1.11 10.11 18.66
C LYS A 132 -2.16 9.85 19.75
N LEU A 133 -3.15 10.73 19.92
CA LEU A 133 -4.18 10.57 20.95
C LEU A 133 -4.94 9.23 20.83
N ILE A 134 -5.17 8.76 19.60
CA ILE A 134 -5.89 7.51 19.34
C ILE A 134 -4.98 6.28 19.42
N ALA A 135 -3.75 6.39 18.92
CA ALA A 135 -2.91 5.25 18.57
C ALA A 135 -1.58 5.18 19.35
N ASP A 136 -1.34 6.02 20.37
CA ASP A 136 -0.04 6.05 21.10
C ASP A 136 0.36 4.68 21.67
N ARG A 137 -0.65 3.85 22.02
CA ARG A 137 -0.47 2.47 22.50
C ARG A 137 0.06 1.51 21.43
N LEU A 138 -0.05 1.85 20.15
CA LEU A 138 0.37 1.00 19.03
C LEU A 138 1.82 1.28 18.67
N LYS A 139 2.70 0.30 18.90
CA LYS A 139 4.11 0.44 18.54
C LYS A 139 4.26 0.74 17.04
N GLY A 140 4.86 1.89 16.74
CA GLY A 140 5.10 2.31 15.35
C GLY A 140 3.93 3.06 14.70
N TYR A 141 2.91 3.49 15.44
CA TYR A 141 1.74 4.22 14.91
C TYR A 141 2.08 5.40 13.99
N GLY A 142 3.24 6.04 14.16
CA GLY A 142 3.64 7.22 13.38
C GLY A 142 3.77 6.98 11.86
N ILE A 143 3.73 5.74 11.39
CA ILE A 143 3.72 5.41 9.96
C ILE A 143 2.31 5.32 9.35
N LEU A 144 1.27 5.22 10.19
CA LEU A 144 -0.11 5.03 9.75
C LEU A 144 -0.62 6.22 8.94
N ASP A 145 -1.43 5.93 7.93
CA ASP A 145 -2.24 6.94 7.26
C ASP A 145 -3.29 7.50 8.23
N TYR A 146 -3.66 8.77 8.05
CA TYR A 146 -4.61 9.43 8.94
C TYR A 146 -5.99 8.76 8.95
N VAL A 147 -6.39 8.09 7.85
CA VAL A 147 -7.63 7.31 7.79
C VAL A 147 -7.69 6.19 8.84
N SER A 148 -6.54 5.65 9.28
CA SER A 148 -6.45 4.63 10.32
C SER A 148 -7.08 5.07 11.65
N CYS A 149 -7.16 6.37 11.93
CA CYS A 149 -7.87 6.91 13.09
C CYS A 149 -9.32 6.41 13.18
N TRP A 150 -10.04 6.35 12.06
CA TRP A 150 -11.44 5.92 12.04
C TRP A 150 -11.60 4.42 12.27
N PHE A 151 -10.65 3.60 11.80
CA PHE A 151 -10.66 2.17 12.06
C PHE A 151 -10.40 1.87 13.53
N ILE A 152 -9.44 2.58 14.15
CA ILE A 152 -9.14 2.42 15.58
C ILE A 152 -10.29 2.97 16.44
N LYS A 153 -10.88 4.12 16.05
CA LYS A 153 -12.06 4.68 16.74
C LYS A 153 -13.28 3.77 16.64
N ALA A 154 -13.52 3.19 15.46
CA ALA A 154 -14.55 2.17 15.31
C ALA A 154 -14.25 0.97 16.21
N ALA A 155 -13.04 0.40 16.18
CA ALA A 155 -12.70 -0.72 17.06
C ALA A 155 -12.94 -0.42 18.55
N ASN A 156 -12.63 0.79 19.02
CA ASN A 156 -12.92 1.20 20.40
C ASN A 156 -14.43 1.31 20.67
N TYR A 157 -15.17 1.98 19.76
CA TYR A 157 -16.62 2.11 19.87
C TYR A 157 -17.34 0.76 19.87
N PHE A 158 -16.78 -0.26 19.21
CA PHE A 158 -17.34 -1.62 19.22
C PHE A 158 -17.05 -2.39 20.52
N PHE A 159 -15.84 -2.22 21.10
CA PHE A 159 -15.41 -2.98 22.28
C PHE A 159 -16.26 -2.70 23.51
N ASP A 160 -16.72 -1.47 23.65
CA ASP A 160 -17.56 -1.03 24.78
C ASP A 160 -19.05 -1.39 24.58
N SER A 161 -19.42 -2.08 23.50
CA SER A 161 -20.81 -2.20 23.06
C SER A 161 -21.46 -3.56 23.34
N HIS A 162 -22.71 -3.52 23.81
CA HIS A 162 -23.64 -4.66 23.83
C HIS A 162 -24.61 -4.66 22.62
N CYS A 163 -24.38 -3.77 21.65
CA CYS A 163 -25.26 -3.56 20.50
C CYS A 163 -24.69 -4.14 19.20
N ASN A 164 -25.56 -4.43 18.23
CA ASN A 164 -25.15 -4.91 16.91
C ASN A 164 -24.64 -3.74 16.06
N VAL A 165 -23.33 -3.50 16.11
CA VAL A 165 -22.65 -2.48 15.29
C VAL A 165 -22.02 -3.13 14.07
N ARG A 166 -22.14 -2.48 12.91
CA ARG A 166 -21.36 -2.78 11.71
C ARG A 166 -20.78 -1.50 11.15
N CYS A 167 -19.57 -1.57 10.59
CA CYS A 167 -19.01 -0.42 9.91
C CYS A 167 -18.50 -0.75 8.52
N ALA A 168 -18.49 0.25 7.64
CA ALA A 168 -17.89 0.17 6.32
C ALA A 168 -17.20 1.50 5.98
N PHE A 169 -15.90 1.46 5.73
CA PHE A 169 -15.14 2.64 5.33
C PHE A 169 -14.55 2.48 3.93
N VAL A 170 -14.66 3.54 3.14
CA VAL A 170 -13.79 3.72 1.97
C VAL A 170 -12.44 4.21 2.48
N SER A 171 -11.34 3.67 1.95
CA SER A 171 -9.99 3.98 2.43
C SER A 171 -8.95 3.83 1.33
N THR A 172 -7.80 4.50 1.47
CA THR A 172 -6.62 4.19 0.66
C THR A 172 -6.22 2.73 0.80
N SER A 173 -5.90 2.05 -0.30
CA SER A 173 -5.45 0.65 -0.29
C SER A 173 -4.17 0.41 0.53
N SER A 174 -3.43 1.47 0.87
CA SER A 174 -2.21 1.38 1.68
C SER A 174 -2.45 0.88 3.11
N ILE A 175 -3.67 0.93 3.66
CA ILE A 175 -3.95 0.39 5.01
C ILE A 175 -4.03 -1.14 5.05
N THR A 176 -4.15 -1.79 3.89
CA THR A 176 -4.17 -3.27 3.73
C THR A 176 -2.90 -3.77 3.05
N GLN A 177 -1.83 -2.96 3.02
CA GLN A 177 -0.58 -3.24 2.32
C GLN A 177 0.64 -2.74 3.11
N GLY A 178 1.80 -3.35 2.87
CA GLY A 178 3.07 -2.87 3.42
C GLY A 178 3.11 -2.78 4.95
N GLU A 179 3.87 -1.80 5.46
CA GLU A 179 4.20 -1.70 6.89
C GLU A 179 3.00 -1.35 7.78
N GLN A 180 1.93 -0.80 7.23
CA GLN A 180 0.76 -0.38 8.02
C GLN A 180 -0.02 -1.57 8.58
N VAL A 181 0.03 -2.71 7.87
CA VAL A 181 -0.80 -3.87 8.21
C VAL A 181 -0.47 -4.40 9.60
N ALA A 182 0.82 -4.60 9.87
CA ALA A 182 1.34 -5.11 11.12
C ALA A 182 1.20 -4.14 12.31
N VAL A 183 0.87 -2.87 12.08
CA VAL A 183 0.71 -1.86 13.14
C VAL A 183 -0.75 -1.75 13.58
N MET A 184 -1.68 -1.66 12.63
CA MET A 184 -3.07 -1.35 12.93
C MET A 184 -3.94 -2.60 13.12
N TRP A 185 -3.82 -3.60 12.24
CA TRP A 185 -4.75 -4.72 12.22
C TRP A 185 -4.68 -5.66 13.41
N PRO A 186 -3.51 -5.94 14.03
CA PRO A 186 -3.48 -6.73 15.26
C PRO A 186 -4.40 -6.13 16.32
N TYR A 187 -4.43 -4.80 16.44
CA TYR A 187 -5.30 -4.10 17.36
C TYR A 187 -6.79 -4.33 17.04
N ILE A 188 -7.19 -4.12 15.79
CA ILE A 188 -8.59 -4.26 15.35
C ILE A 188 -9.09 -5.69 15.58
N LEU A 189 -8.31 -6.70 15.16
CA LEU A 189 -8.69 -8.11 15.30
C LEU A 189 -8.74 -8.55 16.76
N GLN A 190 -7.83 -8.06 17.62
CA GLN A 190 -7.86 -8.34 19.06
C GLN A 190 -9.11 -7.78 19.76
N HIS A 191 -9.75 -6.76 19.19
CA HIS A 191 -11.02 -6.22 19.69
C HIS A 191 -12.24 -7.00 19.17
N GLY A 192 -12.03 -8.15 18.51
CA GLY A 192 -13.09 -9.05 18.05
C GLY A 192 -13.77 -8.63 16.75
N LEU A 193 -13.27 -7.58 16.08
CA LEU A 193 -13.80 -7.17 14.78
C LEU A 193 -13.20 -8.01 13.66
N ASP A 194 -14.08 -8.62 12.87
CA ASP A 194 -13.75 -9.33 11.64
C ASP A 194 -14.05 -8.48 10.41
N ILE A 195 -13.25 -8.67 9.36
CA ILE A 195 -13.61 -8.19 8.03
C ILE A 195 -14.70 -9.12 7.47
N TYR A 196 -15.90 -8.58 7.23
CA TYR A 196 -17.01 -9.36 6.69
C TYR A 196 -17.33 -9.08 5.24
N PHE A 197 -16.91 -7.93 4.72
CA PHE A 197 -16.78 -7.78 3.29
C PHE A 197 -15.64 -6.85 2.91
N SER A 198 -15.16 -7.01 1.69
CA SER A 198 -14.22 -6.06 1.11
C SER A 198 -14.50 -5.83 -0.36
N VAL A 199 -14.26 -4.60 -0.83
CA VAL A 199 -14.12 -4.30 -2.26
C VAL A 199 -12.63 -4.17 -2.55
N SER A 200 -12.15 -4.98 -3.49
CA SER A 200 -10.76 -4.98 -3.95
C SER A 200 -10.33 -3.61 -4.46
N ALA A 201 -9.01 -3.36 -4.47
CA ALA A 201 -8.48 -2.05 -4.81
C ALA A 201 -8.93 -1.58 -6.21
N PHE A 202 -9.58 -0.42 -6.27
CA PHE A 202 -10.03 0.21 -7.51
C PHE A 202 -9.52 1.65 -7.59
N ASN A 203 -9.39 2.19 -8.81
CA ASN A 203 -8.97 3.57 -8.99
C ASN A 203 -10.15 4.51 -8.71
N TRP A 204 -9.97 5.47 -7.81
CA TRP A 204 -11.01 6.44 -7.48
C TRP A 204 -11.24 7.41 -8.65
N SER A 205 -12.50 7.59 -9.04
CA SER A 205 -12.92 8.61 -9.99
C SER A 205 -14.17 9.32 -9.48
N ASN A 206 -14.20 10.65 -9.62
CA ASN A 206 -15.40 11.45 -9.43
C ASN A 206 -15.63 12.37 -10.65
N ASN A 207 -16.78 13.02 -10.69
CA ASN A 207 -17.15 13.95 -11.76
C ASN A 207 -16.56 15.36 -11.55
N ALA A 208 -15.60 15.56 -10.64
CA ALA A 208 -14.99 16.86 -10.37
C ALA A 208 -13.73 17.08 -11.24
N ARG A 209 -13.37 18.35 -11.47
CA ARG A 209 -12.29 18.77 -12.40
C ARG A 209 -10.88 18.27 -12.03
N GLN A 210 -10.64 17.79 -10.81
CA GLN A 210 -9.34 17.27 -10.35
C GLN A 210 -9.54 15.93 -9.65
N ASN A 211 -9.50 14.85 -10.42
CA ASN A 211 -9.52 13.50 -9.86
C ASN A 211 -8.21 13.20 -9.13
N ALA A 212 -8.29 12.93 -7.83
CA ALA A 212 -7.17 12.38 -7.09
C ALA A 212 -6.88 10.97 -7.60
N SER A 213 -5.68 10.72 -8.12
CA SER A 213 -5.23 9.38 -8.54
C SER A 213 -4.87 8.56 -7.29
N VAL A 214 -5.89 7.98 -6.66
CA VAL A 214 -5.76 7.18 -5.44
C VAL A 214 -6.50 5.86 -5.61
N TYR A 215 -5.82 4.77 -5.28
CA TYR A 215 -6.46 3.46 -5.19
C TYR A 215 -7.18 3.32 -3.86
N CYS A 216 -8.47 3.03 -3.94
CA CYS A 216 -9.34 2.86 -2.79
C CYS A 216 -9.71 1.39 -2.60
N VAL A 217 -9.94 1.01 -1.36
CA VAL A 217 -10.60 -0.22 -0.94
C VAL A 217 -11.84 0.16 -0.13
N ILE A 218 -12.81 -0.75 -0.06
CA ILE A 218 -13.92 -0.63 0.89
C ILE A 218 -13.83 -1.81 1.84
N ILE A 219 -13.90 -1.55 3.14
CA ILE A 219 -13.72 -2.57 4.17
C ILE A 219 -14.92 -2.51 5.11
N GLY A 220 -15.65 -3.62 5.20
CA GLY A 220 -16.69 -3.83 6.20
C GLY A 220 -16.17 -4.58 7.41
N LEU A 221 -16.36 -4.03 8.62
CA LEU A 221 -16.03 -4.67 9.89
C LEU A 221 -17.28 -4.95 10.72
N GLY A 222 -17.27 -6.07 11.44
CA GLY A 222 -18.36 -6.46 12.32
C GLY A 222 -17.94 -7.55 13.30
N ILE A 223 -18.76 -7.77 14.32
CA ILE A 223 -18.56 -8.84 15.31
C ILE A 223 -19.50 -10.01 14.96
N ASN A 224 -19.05 -11.25 15.18
CA ASN A 224 -19.84 -12.48 15.01
C ASN A 224 -20.47 -12.65 13.62
N ILE A 225 -19.76 -12.23 12.56
CA ILE A 225 -20.27 -12.33 11.20
C ILE A 225 -19.98 -13.71 10.58
N LYS A 226 -21.04 -14.42 10.20
CA LYS A 226 -20.95 -15.76 9.61
C LYS A 226 -20.62 -15.77 8.11
N ASN A 227 -21.19 -14.82 7.36
CA ASN A 227 -21.06 -14.77 5.90
C ASN A 227 -20.07 -13.68 5.51
N LYS A 228 -18.98 -14.04 4.83
CA LYS A 228 -17.93 -13.10 4.41
C LYS A 228 -17.80 -13.06 2.89
N TYR A 229 -17.66 -11.85 2.32
CA TYR A 229 -17.67 -11.65 0.87
C TYR A 229 -16.53 -10.75 0.38
N ILE A 230 -15.84 -11.19 -0.67
CA ILE A 230 -14.87 -10.34 -1.40
C ILE A 230 -15.49 -9.96 -2.74
N TYR A 231 -15.61 -8.66 -2.97
CA TYR A 231 -16.10 -8.05 -4.20
C TYR A 231 -14.92 -7.59 -5.06
N THR A 232 -14.92 -8.02 -6.31
CA THR A 232 -14.08 -7.50 -7.38
C THR A 232 -14.97 -6.82 -8.42
N ASP A 233 -14.39 -6.14 -9.41
CA ASP A 233 -15.15 -5.40 -10.42
C ASP A 233 -16.26 -6.23 -11.09
N ASN A 234 -16.03 -7.54 -11.25
CA ASN A 234 -16.91 -8.42 -12.01
C ASN A 234 -17.49 -9.59 -11.20
N ALA A 235 -17.14 -9.75 -9.93
CA ALA A 235 -17.52 -10.94 -9.17
C ALA A 235 -17.67 -10.68 -7.67
N CYS A 236 -18.45 -11.55 -7.03
CA CYS A 236 -18.57 -11.65 -5.58
C CYS A 236 -18.23 -13.09 -5.17
N LYS A 237 -17.26 -13.25 -4.27
CA LYS A 237 -16.82 -14.56 -3.76
C LYS A 237 -17.18 -14.69 -2.29
N SER A 238 -17.90 -15.75 -1.94
CA SER A 238 -18.10 -16.15 -0.55
C SER A 238 -16.85 -16.85 -0.01
N VAL A 239 -16.40 -16.47 1.18
CA VAL A 239 -15.15 -16.97 1.79
C VAL A 239 -15.36 -17.27 3.28
N LYS A 240 -14.48 -18.10 3.87
CA LYS A 240 -14.54 -18.43 5.30
C LYS A 240 -13.93 -17.32 6.15
N ASN A 241 -12.88 -16.68 5.64
CA ASN A 241 -12.22 -15.55 6.29
C ASN A 241 -11.73 -14.52 5.27
N ILE A 242 -11.57 -13.28 5.69
CA ILE A 242 -10.89 -12.22 4.93
C ILE A 242 -9.74 -11.70 5.79
N SER A 243 -8.52 -11.77 5.26
CA SER A 243 -7.32 -11.30 5.96
C SER A 243 -7.22 -9.77 5.96
N PRO A 244 -6.36 -9.18 6.80
CA PRO A 244 -5.96 -7.78 6.72
C PRO A 244 -5.41 -7.31 5.36
N TYR A 245 -4.99 -8.24 4.50
CA TYR A 245 -4.56 -7.99 3.13
C TYR A 245 -5.70 -8.10 2.11
N LEU A 246 -6.94 -8.28 2.58
CA LEU A 246 -8.16 -8.52 1.81
C LEU A 246 -8.11 -9.82 0.99
N ILE A 247 -7.44 -10.84 1.53
CA ILE A 247 -7.27 -12.15 0.88
C ILE A 247 -8.16 -13.18 1.55
N ALA A 248 -8.71 -14.08 0.75
CA ALA A 248 -9.55 -15.17 1.24
C ALA A 248 -8.79 -16.14 2.14
N ASN A 249 -9.45 -16.62 3.20
CA ASN A 249 -9.08 -17.78 4.01
C ASN A 249 -7.69 -17.74 4.69
N SER A 250 -7.11 -16.54 4.86
CA SER A 250 -5.91 -16.33 5.67
C SER A 250 -6.22 -15.36 6.81
N SER A 251 -5.58 -15.53 7.96
CA SER A 251 -5.58 -14.53 9.05
C SER A 251 -4.18 -13.97 9.30
N CYS A 252 -3.25 -14.26 8.39
CA CYS A 252 -1.84 -13.99 8.59
C CYS A 252 -1.54 -12.50 8.56
N ILE A 253 -0.69 -12.07 9.50
CA ILE A 253 -0.09 -10.73 9.50
C ILE A 253 1.41 -10.91 9.33
N VAL A 254 1.92 -10.47 8.19
CA VAL A 254 3.36 -10.44 7.91
C VAL A 254 3.99 -9.24 8.61
N GLU A 255 4.96 -9.51 9.48
CA GLU A 255 5.75 -8.49 10.16
C GLU A 255 7.05 -8.24 9.41
N LYS A 256 7.57 -7.00 9.49
CA LYS A 256 8.84 -6.66 8.86
C LYS A 256 9.99 -7.41 9.52
N ARG A 257 10.94 -7.92 8.71
CA ARG A 257 12.09 -8.69 9.18
C ARG A 257 13.40 -8.10 8.70
N THR A 258 14.44 -8.12 9.53
CA THR A 258 15.79 -7.67 9.14
C THR A 258 16.65 -8.78 8.55
N LYS A 259 16.28 -10.04 8.80
CA LYS A 259 16.90 -11.25 8.24
C LYS A 259 15.87 -12.04 7.44
N SER A 260 16.32 -12.71 6.38
CA SER A 260 15.46 -13.53 5.55
C SER A 260 14.94 -14.75 6.30
N LEU A 261 13.65 -15.02 6.13
CA LEU A 261 12.97 -16.22 6.63
C LEU A 261 13.49 -17.49 5.94
N ALA A 262 13.86 -17.38 4.66
CA ALA A 262 14.39 -18.48 3.84
C ALA A 262 15.93 -18.53 3.80
N ASN A 263 16.62 -17.92 4.77
CA ASN A 263 18.08 -17.90 4.85
C ASN A 263 18.80 -17.32 3.61
N PHE A 264 18.12 -16.43 2.86
CA PHE A 264 18.72 -15.80 1.69
C PHE A 264 19.82 -14.77 2.04
N PRO A 265 20.75 -14.48 1.11
CA PRO A 265 21.77 -13.45 1.30
C PRO A 265 21.19 -12.09 1.65
N ILE A 266 21.89 -11.30 2.46
CA ILE A 266 21.40 -9.99 2.89
C ILE A 266 21.15 -9.07 1.68
N MET A 267 19.92 -8.58 1.57
CA MET A 267 19.56 -7.51 0.63
C MET A 267 19.66 -6.14 1.32
N GLY A 268 20.65 -5.36 0.93
CA GLY A 268 20.90 -4.01 1.41
C GLY A 268 20.29 -2.93 0.51
N ILE A 269 20.47 -1.68 0.93
CA ILE A 269 20.20 -0.48 0.12
C ILE A 269 21.44 -0.10 -0.70
N GLY A 270 21.26 0.47 -1.89
CA GLY A 270 22.37 1.10 -2.62
C GLY A 270 22.87 2.39 -1.95
N ASN A 271 23.72 3.12 -2.68
CA ASN A 271 24.40 4.31 -2.20
C ASN A 271 23.46 5.53 -2.11
N LYS A 272 23.47 6.25 -0.99
CA LYS A 272 22.62 7.42 -0.75
C LYS A 272 23.46 8.69 -0.57
N PRO A 273 23.58 9.56 -1.59
CA PRO A 273 24.46 10.72 -1.51
C PRO A 273 24.02 11.81 -0.51
N ILE A 274 22.74 12.23 -0.56
CA ILE A 274 22.24 13.46 0.12
C ILE A 274 23.15 14.66 -0.22
N ASP A 275 23.17 15.01 -1.50
CA ASP A 275 24.13 15.93 -2.11
C ASP A 275 23.46 16.98 -3.01
N ASP A 276 22.13 17.03 -3.06
CA ASP A 276 21.36 17.88 -3.99
C ASP A 276 21.68 17.64 -5.48
N GLY A 277 22.20 16.45 -5.81
CA GLY A 277 22.63 16.11 -7.16
C GLY A 277 23.97 16.71 -7.59
N ASN A 278 24.70 17.39 -6.70
CA ASN A 278 26.00 17.99 -7.02
C ASN A 278 27.06 16.97 -7.46
N TYR A 279 26.92 15.69 -7.08
CA TYR A 279 27.83 14.65 -7.53
C TYR A 279 27.30 13.83 -8.71
N LEU A 280 26.13 14.16 -9.27
CA LEU A 280 25.49 13.42 -10.35
C LEU A 280 25.49 14.23 -11.65
N PHE A 281 25.87 13.58 -12.75
CA PHE A 281 26.11 14.22 -14.03
C PHE A 281 25.43 13.47 -15.17
N SER A 282 24.90 14.20 -16.16
CA SER A 282 24.64 13.67 -17.50
C SER A 282 25.96 13.31 -18.20
N ASN A 283 25.87 12.70 -19.38
CA ASN A 283 27.07 12.43 -20.16
C ASN A 283 27.76 13.73 -20.59
N GLU A 284 26.99 14.71 -21.06
CA GLU A 284 27.44 16.01 -21.54
C GLU A 284 28.07 16.82 -20.40
N GLU A 285 27.42 16.84 -19.22
CA GLU A 285 27.94 17.53 -18.03
C GLU A 285 29.28 16.94 -17.57
N LYS A 286 29.41 15.60 -17.60
CA LYS A 286 30.66 14.91 -17.24
C LYS A 286 31.79 15.21 -18.23
N GLU A 287 31.53 15.16 -19.53
CA GLU A 287 32.55 15.47 -20.54
C GLU A 287 32.99 16.95 -20.46
N GLU A 288 32.07 17.88 -20.21
CA GLU A 288 32.41 19.28 -20.00
C GLU A 288 33.19 19.51 -18.70
N PHE A 289 32.84 18.79 -17.63
CA PHE A 289 33.57 18.85 -16.37
C PHE A 289 35.03 18.37 -16.53
N ILE A 290 35.25 17.27 -17.27
CA ILE A 290 36.58 16.70 -17.48
C ILE A 290 37.47 17.61 -18.33
N LYS A 291 36.93 18.39 -19.28
CA LYS A 291 37.72 19.38 -20.02
C LYS A 291 38.30 20.46 -19.10
N GLN A 292 37.50 20.88 -18.12
CA GLN A 292 37.91 21.90 -17.15
C GLN A 292 38.83 21.31 -16.07
N GLU A 293 38.62 20.04 -15.71
CA GLU A 293 39.35 19.36 -14.64
C GLU A 293 39.76 17.92 -15.03
N PRO A 294 40.81 17.74 -15.87
CA PRO A 294 41.15 16.43 -16.43
C PRO A 294 41.52 15.37 -15.39
N ASN A 295 42.09 15.79 -14.26
CA ASN A 295 42.49 14.89 -13.17
C ASN A 295 41.30 14.21 -12.48
N ALA A 296 40.08 14.77 -12.62
CA ALA A 296 38.87 14.16 -12.05
C ALA A 296 38.38 12.92 -12.84
N LYS A 297 38.89 12.68 -14.06
CA LYS A 297 38.41 11.64 -14.98
C LYS A 297 38.32 10.24 -14.35
N ASN A 298 39.30 9.86 -13.55
CA ASN A 298 39.39 8.53 -12.93
C ASN A 298 38.44 8.35 -11.73
N TYR A 299 37.74 9.40 -11.32
CA TYR A 299 36.83 9.41 -10.19
C TYR A 299 35.36 9.47 -10.60
N PHE A 300 35.07 9.43 -11.90
CA PHE A 300 33.73 9.29 -12.44
C PHE A 300 33.37 7.82 -12.68
N PHE A 301 32.23 7.42 -12.14
CA PHE A 301 31.69 6.06 -12.26
C PHE A 301 30.28 6.08 -12.82
N ARG A 302 29.87 5.00 -13.46
CA ARG A 302 28.50 4.84 -13.95
C ARG A 302 27.54 4.78 -12.77
N TRP A 303 26.48 5.58 -12.84
CA TRP A 303 25.46 5.67 -11.79
C TRP A 303 24.13 5.10 -12.26
N TYR A 304 23.55 4.24 -11.44
CA TYR A 304 22.27 3.58 -11.72
C TYR A 304 21.27 3.84 -10.60
N GLY A 305 20.28 4.67 -10.90
CA GLY A 305 19.04 4.76 -10.15
C GLY A 305 17.92 3.95 -10.78
N GLY A 306 16.69 4.17 -10.29
CA GLY A 306 15.51 3.52 -10.85
C GLY A 306 15.34 3.84 -12.33
N ARG A 307 15.50 5.10 -12.73
CA ARG A 307 15.32 5.54 -14.13
C ARG A 307 16.44 5.05 -15.03
N GLU A 308 17.68 5.10 -14.57
CA GLU A 308 18.86 4.64 -15.32
C GLU A 308 18.81 3.12 -15.53
N PHE A 309 18.46 2.33 -14.51
CA PHE A 309 18.29 0.89 -14.64
C PHE A 309 17.10 0.53 -15.55
N SER A 310 15.96 1.23 -15.43
CA SER A 310 14.77 0.89 -16.22
C SER A 310 14.88 1.33 -17.67
N GLY A 311 15.26 2.59 -17.89
CA GLY A 311 15.12 3.29 -19.16
C GLY A 311 16.41 3.43 -19.94
N GLY A 312 17.52 2.81 -19.48
CA GLY A 312 18.81 2.88 -20.15
C GLY A 312 19.45 4.28 -20.15
N ILE A 313 18.98 5.19 -19.29
CA ILE A 313 19.51 6.55 -19.20
C ILE A 313 20.97 6.49 -18.72
N ILE A 314 21.83 7.21 -19.43
CA ILE A 314 23.23 7.36 -19.07
C ILE A 314 23.37 8.42 -17.97
N ARG A 315 23.92 8.02 -16.83
CA ARG A 315 24.29 8.92 -15.75
C ARG A 315 25.63 8.56 -15.14
N TRP A 316 26.34 9.58 -14.69
CA TRP A 316 27.63 9.49 -14.06
C TRP A 316 27.57 10.03 -12.64
N CYS A 317 28.47 9.55 -11.81
CA CYS A 317 28.65 10.03 -10.45
C CYS A 317 30.13 10.27 -10.19
N LEU A 318 30.47 11.45 -9.68
CA LEU A 318 31.79 11.73 -9.15
C LEU A 318 31.87 11.15 -7.73
N LEU A 319 32.97 10.49 -7.39
CA LEU A 319 33.21 9.96 -6.04
C LEU A 319 34.36 10.71 -5.33
N PRO A 320 34.11 11.90 -4.75
CA PRO A 320 35.15 12.67 -4.06
C PRO A 320 35.79 11.94 -2.88
N GLN A 321 35.06 11.02 -2.23
CA GLN A 321 35.60 10.21 -1.13
C GLN A 321 36.77 9.30 -1.56
N ARG A 322 36.92 9.03 -2.86
CA ARG A 322 38.06 8.27 -3.40
C ARG A 322 39.25 9.15 -3.79
N ILE A 323 39.09 10.47 -3.76
CA ILE A 323 40.12 11.44 -4.10
C ILE A 323 40.91 11.81 -2.83
N PRO A 324 42.25 11.72 -2.82
CA PRO A 324 43.07 12.24 -1.73
C PRO A 324 42.84 13.74 -1.52
N ASP A 325 42.80 14.22 -0.27
CA ASP A 325 42.50 15.63 0.01
C ASP A 325 43.49 16.61 -0.67
N ILE A 326 44.76 16.22 -0.76
CA ILE A 326 45.78 17.01 -1.44
C ILE A 326 45.56 17.14 -2.95
N GLU A 327 44.87 16.18 -3.58
CA GLU A 327 44.48 16.26 -4.98
C GLU A 327 43.24 17.14 -5.16
N ILE A 328 42.30 17.13 -4.20
CA ILE A 328 41.12 18.02 -4.23
C ILE A 328 41.52 19.49 -4.16
N GLU A 329 42.53 19.83 -3.37
CA GLU A 329 43.07 21.21 -3.32
C GLU A 329 43.61 21.70 -4.67
N ARG A 330 44.05 20.76 -5.52
CA ARG A 330 44.51 21.03 -6.89
C ARG A 330 43.39 20.93 -7.93
N MET A 331 42.15 20.64 -7.49
CA MET A 331 40.98 20.48 -8.33
C MET A 331 39.86 21.47 -7.93
N PRO A 332 39.92 22.75 -8.36
CA PRO A 332 38.99 23.79 -7.90
C PRO A 332 37.51 23.49 -8.15
N LYS A 333 37.15 22.80 -9.25
CA LYS A 333 35.74 22.49 -9.54
C LYS A 333 35.25 21.35 -8.64
N VAL A 334 36.07 20.33 -8.39
CA VAL A 334 35.75 19.28 -7.41
C VAL A 334 35.59 19.89 -6.01
N LYS A 335 36.50 20.79 -5.62
CA LYS A 335 36.42 21.50 -4.34
C LYS A 335 35.13 22.33 -4.21
N ASP A 336 34.73 23.03 -5.27
CA ASP A 336 33.46 23.77 -5.32
C ASP A 336 32.25 22.85 -5.11
N LEU A 337 32.20 21.69 -5.75
CA LEU A 337 31.12 20.71 -5.54
C LEU A 337 31.07 20.20 -4.09
N VAL A 338 32.22 19.89 -3.49
CA VAL A 338 32.30 19.45 -2.09
C VAL A 338 31.76 20.55 -1.16
N ASN A 339 32.11 21.81 -1.43
CA ASN A 339 31.60 22.96 -0.66
C ASN A 339 30.08 23.14 -0.84
N LYS A 340 29.55 23.00 -2.07
CA LYS A 340 28.11 23.06 -2.34
C LYS A 340 27.34 21.99 -1.56
N VAL A 341 27.85 20.76 -1.53
CA VAL A 341 27.25 19.66 -0.74
C VAL A 341 27.29 19.97 0.74
N GLN A 342 28.39 20.51 1.26
CA GLN A 342 28.49 20.93 2.65
C GLN A 342 27.41 21.98 2.99
N GLN A 343 27.29 23.03 2.19
CA GLN A 343 26.31 24.10 2.42
C GLN A 343 24.87 23.59 2.33
N PHE A 344 24.55 22.77 1.34
CA PHE A 344 23.24 22.12 1.22
C PHE A 344 22.89 21.32 2.48
N ARG A 345 23.83 20.53 3.00
CA ARG A 345 23.63 19.71 4.20
C ARG A 345 23.46 20.56 5.46
N LEU A 346 24.21 21.66 5.62
CA LEU A 346 24.07 22.61 6.73
C LEU A 346 22.71 23.31 6.74
N ASN A 347 22.14 23.57 5.57
CA ASN A 347 20.83 24.21 5.41
C ASN A 347 19.62 23.26 5.63
N SER A 348 19.87 21.98 5.94
CA SER A 348 18.81 21.00 6.17
C SER A 348 18.14 21.20 7.53
N SER A 349 16.84 20.87 7.64
CA SER A 349 16.15 20.79 8.93
C SER A 349 16.38 19.46 9.68
N SER A 350 17.07 18.50 9.06
CA SER A 350 17.32 17.16 9.61
C SER A 350 18.66 17.13 10.34
N THR A 351 18.65 16.91 11.66
CA THR A 351 19.87 16.85 12.48
C THR A 351 20.91 15.84 11.95
N PRO A 352 20.54 14.62 11.52
CA PRO A 352 21.49 13.70 10.90
C PRO A 352 22.11 14.24 9.61
N THR A 353 21.35 15.00 8.82
CA THR A 353 21.82 15.60 7.56
C THR A 353 22.77 16.77 7.82
N ILE A 354 22.48 17.62 8.82
CA ILE A 354 23.39 18.69 9.25
C ILE A 354 24.72 18.10 9.71
N LYS A 355 24.70 17.03 10.52
CA LYS A 355 25.94 16.35 10.97
C LYS A 355 26.77 15.82 9.80
N LEU A 356 26.13 15.33 8.74
CA LEU A 356 26.79 14.83 7.54
C LEU A 356 27.54 15.93 6.75
N ALA A 357 27.29 17.22 7.03
CA ALA A 357 28.08 18.31 6.46
C ALA A 357 29.55 18.32 6.94
N GLN A 358 29.87 17.60 8.04
CA GLN A 358 31.23 17.42 8.52
C GLN A 358 32.07 16.50 7.62
N THR A 359 31.42 15.64 6.83
CA THR A 359 32.05 14.71 5.89
C THR A 359 31.48 14.90 4.48
N PRO A 360 31.67 16.09 3.86
CA PRO A 360 30.97 16.47 2.63
C PRO A 360 31.34 15.60 1.42
N LYS A 361 32.54 15.00 1.42
CA LYS A 361 33.00 14.06 0.39
C LYS A 361 32.24 12.73 0.41
N ASN A 362 31.83 12.27 1.59
CA ASN A 362 31.19 10.98 1.77
C ASN A 362 29.69 11.05 1.51
N PHE A 363 29.14 9.93 1.06
CA PHE A 363 27.69 9.78 0.98
C PHE A 363 27.12 9.50 2.37
N HIS A 364 25.81 9.70 2.53
CA HIS A 364 25.11 9.32 3.74
C HIS A 364 25.11 7.80 3.96
N VAL A 365 24.91 7.04 2.88
CA VAL A 365 25.04 5.59 2.87
C VAL A 365 26.00 5.19 1.77
N GLU A 366 27.05 4.47 2.15
CA GLU A 366 28.05 3.93 1.24
C GLU A 366 27.94 2.41 1.23
N ASN A 367 27.52 1.88 0.10
CA ASN A 367 27.43 0.45 -0.17
C ASN A 367 28.09 0.18 -1.53
N PHE A 368 29.40 -0.02 -1.51
CA PHE A 368 30.22 -0.34 -2.68
C PHE A 368 30.64 -1.81 -2.60
N PRO A 369 29.93 -2.74 -3.28
CA PRO A 369 30.34 -4.14 -3.35
C PRO A 369 31.76 -4.30 -3.93
N ILE A 370 32.53 -5.24 -3.38
CA ILE A 370 33.89 -5.55 -3.86
C ILE A 370 33.91 -6.58 -5.00
N SER A 371 32.78 -7.25 -5.21
CA SER A 371 32.51 -8.22 -6.28
C SER A 371 31.27 -7.80 -7.05
N ASP A 372 31.00 -8.49 -8.15
CA ASP A 372 29.75 -8.37 -8.88
C ASP A 372 28.56 -8.70 -7.97
N TYR A 373 27.43 -8.07 -8.25
CA TYR A 373 26.28 -8.05 -7.34
C TYR A 373 24.97 -7.91 -8.10
N MET A 374 23.87 -8.36 -7.48
CA MET A 374 22.54 -8.22 -8.06
C MET A 374 21.85 -6.95 -7.58
N VAL A 375 21.01 -6.36 -8.43
CA VAL A 375 20.19 -5.20 -8.11
C VAL A 375 18.72 -5.40 -8.45
N VAL A 376 17.86 -4.80 -7.63
CA VAL A 376 16.41 -4.80 -7.80
C VAL A 376 15.87 -3.40 -7.56
N GLN A 377 15.00 -2.89 -8.42
CA GLN A 377 14.40 -1.57 -8.23
C GLN A 377 13.50 -1.53 -7.00
N LYS A 378 13.55 -0.42 -6.25
CA LYS A 378 12.58 -0.17 -5.17
C LYS A 378 11.20 0.20 -5.67
N VAL A 379 11.10 0.86 -6.81
CA VAL A 379 9.83 1.30 -7.40
C VAL A 379 9.77 0.85 -8.84
N SER A 380 8.68 0.19 -9.19
CA SER A 380 8.38 -0.29 -10.54
C SER A 380 6.90 -0.13 -10.85
N THR A 381 6.55 -0.21 -12.14
CA THR A 381 5.14 -0.13 -12.56
C THR A 381 4.35 -1.35 -12.10
N GLY A 382 3.06 -1.16 -11.80
CA GLY A 382 2.19 -2.22 -11.27
C GLY A 382 1.81 -3.30 -12.29
N ILE A 383 2.04 -3.03 -13.58
CA ILE A 383 1.66 -3.91 -14.69
C ILE A 383 2.68 -5.03 -14.95
N ARG A 384 3.90 -4.94 -14.40
CA ARG A 384 4.95 -5.93 -14.70
C ARG A 384 4.57 -7.30 -14.18
N LYS A 385 4.71 -8.32 -15.02
CA LYS A 385 4.54 -9.74 -14.63
C LYS A 385 5.72 -10.30 -13.85
N TYR A 386 6.91 -9.72 -14.04
CA TYR A 386 8.16 -10.16 -13.44
C TYR A 386 8.96 -8.98 -12.91
N LEU A 387 9.69 -9.18 -11.81
CA LEU A 387 10.57 -8.18 -11.23
C LEU A 387 11.93 -8.23 -11.92
N PRO A 388 12.35 -7.20 -12.66
CA PRO A 388 13.62 -7.27 -13.36
C PRO A 388 14.79 -7.20 -12.37
N VAL A 389 15.54 -8.29 -12.27
CA VAL A 389 16.81 -8.37 -11.55
C VAL A 389 17.96 -8.05 -12.49
N GLY A 390 18.86 -7.15 -12.09
CA GLY A 390 20.08 -6.81 -12.81
C GLY A 390 21.30 -7.47 -12.20
N ILE A 391 22.31 -7.80 -13.02
CA ILE A 391 23.63 -8.23 -12.57
C ILE A 391 24.61 -7.10 -12.89
N PHE A 392 25.20 -6.52 -11.86
CA PHE A 392 26.10 -5.38 -11.97
C PHE A 392 27.53 -5.78 -11.66
N LYS A 393 28.46 -5.25 -12.46
CA LYS A 393 29.88 -5.28 -12.14
C LYS A 393 30.18 -4.34 -10.97
N LYS A 394 31.23 -4.65 -10.20
CA LYS A 394 31.63 -3.89 -8.99
C LYS A 394 31.89 -2.38 -9.20
N ASP A 395 32.19 -1.97 -10.44
CA ASP A 395 32.48 -0.58 -10.83
C ASP A 395 31.22 0.21 -11.22
N LEU A 396 30.09 -0.46 -11.44
CA LEU A 396 28.80 0.19 -11.60
C LEU A 396 28.25 0.57 -10.22
N ILE A 397 27.84 1.82 -10.04
CA ILE A 397 27.39 2.34 -8.75
C ILE A 397 25.88 2.38 -8.71
N SER A 398 25.28 1.65 -7.77
CA SER A 398 23.84 1.63 -7.52
C SER A 398 23.44 2.72 -6.53
N SER A 399 22.37 3.45 -6.84
CA SER A 399 21.74 4.42 -5.92
C SER A 399 20.89 3.73 -4.85
N ASP A 400 20.46 4.50 -3.86
CA ASP A 400 19.49 4.09 -2.85
C ASP A 400 18.09 3.79 -3.39
N LEU A 401 17.83 4.05 -4.67
CA LEU A 401 16.61 3.61 -5.37
C LEU A 401 16.68 2.15 -5.84
N LEU A 402 17.84 1.50 -5.70
CA LEU A 402 18.04 0.08 -5.94
C LEU A 402 18.32 -0.64 -4.61
N ASN A 403 17.81 -1.86 -4.49
CA ASN A 403 18.21 -2.83 -3.48
C ASN A 403 19.37 -3.66 -4.03
N VAL A 404 20.33 -4.01 -3.18
CA VAL A 404 21.62 -4.62 -3.55
C VAL A 404 21.76 -5.95 -2.84
N ILE A 405 22.08 -7.01 -3.60
CA ILE A 405 22.37 -8.36 -3.06
C ILE A 405 23.82 -8.70 -3.42
N LYS A 406 24.66 -8.85 -2.40
CA LYS A 406 26.08 -9.20 -2.56
C LYS A 406 26.26 -10.71 -2.59
N SER A 407 25.77 -11.35 -3.66
CA SER A 407 25.86 -12.80 -3.84
C SER A 407 26.12 -13.14 -5.29
N SER A 408 26.91 -14.18 -5.54
CA SER A 408 27.10 -14.80 -6.85
C SER A 408 26.13 -15.96 -7.11
N ASP A 409 25.30 -16.34 -6.14
CA ASP A 409 24.32 -17.42 -6.31
C ASP A 409 23.14 -16.96 -7.17
N LEU A 410 23.17 -17.32 -8.45
CA LEU A 410 22.12 -17.00 -9.42
C LEU A 410 20.78 -17.67 -9.11
N SER A 411 20.70 -18.68 -8.23
CA SER A 411 19.40 -19.21 -7.82
C SER A 411 18.53 -18.14 -7.14
N ILE A 412 19.16 -17.16 -6.47
CA ILE A 412 18.48 -16.00 -5.87
C ILE A 412 17.86 -15.10 -6.94
N PHE A 413 18.51 -14.94 -8.10
CA PHE A 413 17.92 -14.23 -9.24
C PHE A 413 16.64 -14.94 -9.67
N ALA A 414 16.69 -16.26 -9.87
CA ALA A 414 15.54 -17.03 -10.33
C ALA A 414 14.36 -16.88 -9.38
N ILE A 415 14.62 -17.02 -8.07
CA ILE A 415 13.60 -16.91 -7.03
C ILE A 415 12.96 -15.52 -7.04
N ILE A 416 13.76 -14.45 -7.00
CA ILE A 416 13.24 -13.07 -6.93
C ILE A 416 12.51 -12.66 -8.21
N SER A 417 12.98 -13.14 -9.36
CA SER A 417 12.35 -12.82 -10.64
C SER A 417 11.15 -13.72 -10.96
N SER A 418 10.80 -14.69 -10.09
CA SER A 418 9.71 -15.63 -10.31
C SER A 418 8.33 -15.04 -10.06
N LYS A 419 7.32 -15.69 -10.64
CA LYS A 419 5.91 -15.40 -10.41
C LYS A 419 5.50 -15.63 -8.94
N MET A 420 6.05 -16.64 -8.27
CA MET A 420 5.81 -16.88 -6.84
C MET A 420 6.20 -15.66 -6.00
N HIS A 421 7.38 -15.10 -6.28
CA HIS A 421 7.85 -13.91 -5.57
C HIS A 421 7.04 -12.67 -5.93
N MET A 422 6.67 -12.51 -7.21
CA MET A 422 5.78 -11.43 -7.66
C MET A 422 4.42 -11.44 -6.95
N VAL A 423 3.80 -12.62 -6.81
CA VAL A 423 2.53 -12.79 -6.10
C VAL A 423 2.69 -12.39 -4.62
N TRP A 424 3.76 -12.82 -3.97
CA TRP A 424 4.06 -12.42 -2.58
C TRP A 424 4.22 -10.91 -2.45
N MET A 425 5.16 -10.31 -3.19
CA MET A 425 5.46 -8.88 -3.06
C MET A 425 4.28 -8.00 -3.45
N SER A 426 3.37 -8.47 -4.31
CA SER A 426 2.16 -7.75 -4.70
C SER A 426 1.15 -7.66 -3.57
N ALA A 427 1.11 -8.67 -2.69
CA ALA A 427 0.22 -8.77 -1.55
C ALA A 427 0.79 -8.07 -0.31
N VAL A 428 2.04 -8.37 0.06
CA VAL A 428 2.64 -7.90 1.32
C VAL A 428 3.45 -6.61 1.18
N GLY A 429 3.90 -6.32 -0.04
CA GLY A 429 4.71 -5.14 -0.33
C GLY A 429 3.93 -3.84 -0.25
N GLY A 430 4.65 -2.73 -0.24
CA GLY A 430 4.02 -1.42 -0.37
C GLY A 430 3.67 -1.09 -1.82
N ARG A 431 2.91 -0.01 -2.00
CA ARG A 431 2.61 0.57 -3.31
C ARG A 431 3.05 2.04 -3.38
N LEU A 432 3.21 2.55 -4.60
CA LEU A 432 3.34 3.98 -4.89
C LEU A 432 2.45 4.29 -6.09
N GLY A 433 1.25 4.82 -5.84
CA GLY A 433 0.21 4.87 -6.88
C GLY A 433 -0.23 3.46 -7.27
N ASP A 434 -0.26 3.17 -8.56
CA ASP A 434 -0.46 1.83 -9.13
C ASP A 434 0.81 0.95 -9.06
N GLY A 435 1.98 1.59 -8.91
CA GLY A 435 3.29 0.95 -8.89
C GLY A 435 3.59 0.13 -7.64
N PHE A 436 4.52 -0.82 -7.77
CA PHE A 436 5.07 -1.55 -6.65
C PHE A 436 6.10 -0.71 -5.90
N ARG A 437 6.13 -0.86 -4.57
CA ARG A 437 7.21 -0.37 -3.72
C ARG A 437 7.86 -1.55 -3.00
N TYR A 438 8.89 -2.09 -3.63
CA TYR A 438 9.67 -3.21 -3.13
C TYR A 438 10.53 -2.81 -1.92
N SER A 439 10.50 -3.62 -0.88
CA SER A 439 11.39 -3.48 0.28
C SER A 439 12.04 -4.81 0.65
N SER A 440 13.29 -4.76 1.10
CA SER A 440 13.94 -5.95 1.65
C SER A 440 13.19 -6.45 2.90
N TYR A 441 12.75 -5.55 3.77
CA TYR A 441 12.15 -5.93 5.05
C TYR A 441 10.81 -6.66 4.97
N LEU A 442 9.97 -6.35 3.99
CA LEU A 442 8.63 -6.93 3.84
C LEU A 442 8.42 -7.78 2.61
N CYS A 443 9.20 -7.62 1.55
CA CYS A 443 9.05 -8.44 0.35
C CYS A 443 10.06 -9.58 0.39
N TYR A 444 11.35 -9.26 0.54
CA TYR A 444 12.42 -10.24 0.44
C TYR A 444 12.60 -11.07 1.72
N ASN A 445 12.69 -10.41 2.87
CA ASN A 445 13.06 -11.05 4.12
C ASN A 445 11.93 -11.88 4.74
N THR A 446 10.70 -11.66 4.31
CA THR A 446 9.51 -12.41 4.75
C THR A 446 9.08 -13.44 3.73
N PHE A 447 9.71 -13.48 2.54
CA PHE A 447 9.31 -14.40 1.49
C PHE A 447 9.49 -15.84 1.97
N PRO A 448 8.40 -16.61 2.05
CA PRO A 448 8.46 -17.98 2.48
C PRO A 448 8.94 -18.83 1.31
N PHE A 449 10.11 -19.45 1.44
CA PHE A 449 10.69 -20.31 0.43
C PHE A 449 11.30 -21.53 1.12
N PRO A 450 11.04 -22.75 0.63
CA PRO A 450 11.58 -23.97 1.23
C PRO A 450 13.10 -24.03 1.07
N GLU A 451 13.77 -24.76 1.97
CA GLU A 451 15.19 -25.07 1.76
C GLU A 451 15.35 -25.97 0.53
N ILE A 452 16.27 -25.61 -0.36
CA ILE A 452 16.55 -26.35 -1.59
C ILE A 452 17.99 -26.85 -1.63
N THR A 453 18.15 -28.04 -2.21
CA THR A 453 19.45 -28.68 -2.42
C THR A 453 20.22 -28.03 -3.57
N GLU A 454 21.54 -28.22 -3.63
CA GLU A 454 22.34 -27.76 -4.78
C GLU A 454 21.88 -28.37 -6.11
N ALA A 455 21.36 -29.61 -6.09
CA ALA A 455 20.77 -30.25 -7.26
C ALA A 455 19.52 -29.52 -7.77
N GLN A 456 18.70 -28.96 -6.87
CA GLN A 456 17.55 -28.13 -7.24
C GLN A 456 17.97 -26.72 -7.67
N LYS A 457 19.06 -26.18 -7.13
CA LYS A 457 19.59 -24.87 -7.56
C LYS A 457 20.16 -24.88 -8.97
N ALA A 458 20.74 -25.99 -9.43
CA ALA A 458 21.38 -26.06 -10.74
C ALA A 458 20.43 -25.71 -11.90
N PRO A 459 19.24 -26.35 -12.04
CA PRO A 459 18.25 -25.96 -13.06
C PRO A 459 17.84 -24.49 -12.98
N LEU A 460 17.69 -23.94 -11.76
CA LEU A 460 17.36 -22.52 -11.59
C LEU A 460 18.43 -21.61 -12.21
N LYS A 461 19.71 -21.92 -11.98
CA LYS A 461 20.84 -21.17 -12.55
C LYS A 461 20.84 -21.26 -14.08
N ASP A 462 20.56 -22.43 -14.65
CA ASP A 462 20.46 -22.61 -16.10
C ASP A 462 19.34 -21.76 -16.72
N HIS A 463 18.17 -21.70 -16.08
CA HIS A 463 17.09 -20.82 -16.52
C HIS A 463 17.44 -19.33 -16.41
N VAL A 464 18.25 -18.93 -15.42
CA VAL A 464 18.76 -17.55 -15.35
C VAL A 464 19.64 -17.24 -16.56
N PHE A 465 20.54 -18.13 -16.96
CA PHE A 465 21.35 -17.92 -18.16
C PHE A 465 20.48 -17.75 -19.41
N LYS A 466 19.45 -18.60 -19.61
CA LYS A 466 18.49 -18.41 -20.70
C LYS A 466 17.83 -17.03 -20.67
N VAL A 467 17.38 -16.57 -19.50
CA VAL A 467 16.79 -15.23 -19.36
C VAL A 467 17.79 -14.13 -19.71
N LEU A 468 19.07 -14.29 -19.35
CA LEU A 468 20.11 -13.32 -19.67
C LEU A 468 20.44 -13.32 -21.17
N ASP A 469 20.56 -14.49 -21.78
CA ASP A 469 20.82 -14.65 -23.23
C ASP A 469 19.68 -14.01 -24.04
N GLU A 470 18.43 -14.24 -23.67
CA GLU A 470 17.26 -13.62 -24.31
C GLU A 470 17.22 -12.10 -24.13
N ARG A 471 17.72 -11.58 -23.00
CA ARG A 471 17.87 -10.12 -22.84
C ARG A 471 18.98 -9.57 -23.74
N GLU A 472 20.09 -10.29 -23.89
CA GLU A 472 21.24 -9.86 -24.69
C GLU A 472 20.91 -9.82 -26.19
N GLN A 473 20.13 -10.78 -26.69
CA GLN A 473 19.60 -10.79 -28.06
C GLN A 473 18.77 -9.55 -28.40
N HIS A 474 18.28 -8.83 -27.38
CA HIS A 474 17.49 -7.60 -27.50
C HIS A 474 18.20 -6.39 -26.88
N SER A 475 19.52 -6.28 -27.07
CA SER A 475 20.35 -5.19 -26.53
C SER A 475 19.91 -3.78 -26.94
N GLU A 476 19.10 -3.64 -28.00
CA GLU A 476 18.48 -2.38 -28.42
C GLU A 476 17.34 -1.91 -27.50
N LYS A 477 16.78 -2.80 -26.68
CA LYS A 477 15.65 -2.51 -25.78
C LYS A 477 16.12 -2.21 -24.37
N THR A 478 15.44 -1.25 -23.75
CA THR A 478 15.59 -0.95 -22.33
C THR A 478 14.92 -2.01 -21.46
N MET A 479 15.31 -2.11 -20.18
CA MET A 479 14.66 -3.02 -19.22
C MET A 479 13.16 -2.74 -19.09
N ALA A 480 12.74 -1.48 -19.20
CA ALA A 480 11.34 -1.10 -19.21
C ALA A 480 10.57 -1.70 -20.40
N GLN A 481 11.17 -1.66 -21.60
CA GLN A 481 10.56 -2.22 -22.81
C GLN A 481 10.57 -3.75 -22.81
N LEU A 482 11.65 -4.37 -22.31
CA LEU A 482 11.76 -5.83 -22.20
C LEU A 482 10.72 -6.44 -21.25
N TYR A 483 10.32 -5.71 -20.22
CA TYR A 483 9.39 -6.17 -19.17
C TYR A 483 8.03 -5.48 -19.20
N ASP A 484 7.73 -4.74 -20.26
CA ASP A 484 6.38 -4.28 -20.58
C ASP A 484 5.56 -5.52 -21.04
N PRO A 485 4.45 -5.88 -20.37
CA PRO A 485 3.70 -7.11 -20.68
C PRO A 485 3.30 -7.25 -22.15
N ASP A 486 2.99 -6.13 -22.80
CA ASP A 486 2.49 -6.09 -24.17
C ASP A 486 3.64 -6.12 -25.19
N LYS A 487 4.85 -5.71 -24.78
CA LYS A 487 6.04 -5.61 -25.67
C LYS A 487 7.13 -6.63 -25.36
N MET A 488 6.99 -7.38 -24.28
CA MET A 488 7.96 -8.40 -23.85
C MET A 488 8.17 -9.41 -24.98
N PRO A 489 9.42 -9.63 -25.42
CA PRO A 489 9.74 -10.64 -26.43
C PRO A 489 9.19 -12.02 -26.04
N GLU A 490 8.74 -12.77 -27.05
CA GLU A 490 8.11 -14.08 -26.83
C GLU A 490 9.06 -15.08 -26.16
N TYR A 491 10.29 -15.19 -26.65
CA TYR A 491 11.29 -16.10 -26.08
C TYR A 491 11.74 -15.68 -24.68
N LEU A 492 11.83 -14.37 -24.39
CA LEU A 492 12.05 -13.91 -23.03
C LEU A 492 10.88 -14.32 -22.11
N ARG A 493 9.63 -14.17 -22.57
CA ARG A 493 8.45 -14.61 -21.80
C ARG A 493 8.47 -16.12 -21.54
N LEU A 494 8.85 -16.92 -22.55
CA LEU A 494 9.00 -18.36 -22.43
C LEU A 494 10.10 -18.72 -21.42
N ALA A 495 11.26 -18.05 -21.47
CA ALA A 495 12.35 -18.28 -20.52
C ALA A 495 11.93 -18.01 -19.07
N HIS A 496 11.16 -16.95 -18.82
CA HIS A 496 10.57 -16.70 -17.49
C HIS A 496 9.55 -17.76 -17.10
N HIS A 497 8.70 -18.21 -18.04
CA HIS A 497 7.73 -19.26 -17.77
C HIS A 497 8.40 -20.59 -17.38
N GLU A 498 9.45 -21.00 -18.09
CA GLU A 498 10.23 -22.19 -17.72
C GLU A 498 10.88 -22.02 -16.33
N MET A 499 11.44 -20.84 -16.05
CA MET A 499 12.00 -20.52 -14.75
C MET A 499 10.94 -20.59 -13.64
N ASP A 500 9.72 -20.11 -13.89
CA ASP A 500 8.60 -20.21 -12.96
C ASP A 500 8.26 -21.66 -12.64
N LEU A 501 8.20 -22.53 -13.66
CA LEU A 501 7.93 -23.95 -13.46
C LEU A 501 9.00 -24.60 -12.58
N ALA A 502 10.28 -24.29 -12.80
CA ALA A 502 11.38 -24.81 -11.99
C ALA A 502 11.32 -24.28 -10.54
N VAL A 503 10.96 -23.01 -10.35
CA VAL A 503 10.77 -22.41 -9.00
C VAL A 503 9.56 -23.03 -8.30
N GLU A 504 8.44 -23.24 -8.98
CA GLU A 504 7.24 -23.86 -8.42
C GLU A 504 7.49 -25.31 -7.99
N GLN A 505 8.28 -26.07 -8.75
CA GLN A 505 8.70 -27.42 -8.39
C GLN A 505 9.52 -27.49 -7.09
N CYS A 506 10.17 -26.39 -6.69
CA CYS A 506 10.85 -26.32 -5.38
C CYS A 506 9.86 -26.34 -4.22
N TYR A 507 8.63 -25.85 -4.42
CA TYR A 507 7.59 -25.85 -3.38
C TYR A 507 6.86 -27.18 -3.31
N ARG A 508 6.44 -27.71 -4.46
CA ARG A 508 5.69 -28.97 -4.54
C ARG A 508 5.66 -29.52 -5.96
N SER A 509 5.36 -30.81 -6.09
CA SER A 509 5.23 -31.48 -7.39
C SER A 509 3.98 -31.09 -8.18
N LYS A 510 2.88 -30.73 -7.48
CA LYS A 510 1.61 -30.33 -8.11
C LYS A 510 1.71 -28.88 -8.63
N PRO A 511 1.45 -28.62 -9.93
CA PRO A 511 1.43 -27.25 -10.46
C PRO A 511 0.42 -26.34 -9.76
N PHE A 512 0.68 -25.04 -9.79
CA PHE A 512 -0.27 -24.03 -9.31
C PHE A 512 -1.20 -23.56 -10.44
N SER A 513 -2.50 -23.65 -10.20
CA SER A 513 -3.54 -23.32 -11.18
C SER A 513 -3.88 -21.83 -11.26
N SER A 514 -3.66 -21.06 -10.19
CA SER A 514 -3.95 -19.62 -10.15
C SER A 514 -3.05 -18.86 -9.18
N ASP A 515 -3.07 -17.53 -9.23
CA ASP A 515 -2.28 -16.68 -8.34
C ASP A 515 -2.84 -16.66 -6.93
N GLU A 516 -4.15 -16.87 -6.78
CA GLU A 516 -4.79 -17.09 -5.48
C GLU A 516 -4.28 -18.37 -4.82
N GLU A 517 -4.15 -19.46 -5.58
CA GLU A 517 -3.59 -20.73 -5.05
C GLU A 517 -2.12 -20.57 -4.64
N ARG A 518 -1.32 -19.83 -5.43
CA ARG A 518 0.07 -19.49 -5.07
C ARG A 518 0.12 -18.71 -3.76
N LEU A 519 -0.72 -17.68 -3.64
CA LEU A 519 -0.73 -16.79 -2.49
C LEU A 519 -1.19 -17.49 -1.21
N GLU A 520 -2.26 -18.29 -1.27
CA GLU A 520 -2.75 -19.11 -0.15
C GLU A 520 -1.66 -20.07 0.36
N TYR A 521 -0.96 -20.72 -0.57
CA TYR A 521 0.16 -21.60 -0.23
C TYR A 521 1.32 -20.85 0.42
N LEU A 522 1.71 -19.69 -0.13
CA LEU A 522 2.79 -18.86 0.44
C LEU A 522 2.45 -18.40 1.85
N PHE A 523 1.22 -17.95 2.12
CA PHE A 523 0.81 -17.58 3.48
C PHE A 523 0.84 -18.76 4.45
N THR A 524 0.39 -19.94 4.01
CA THR A 524 0.45 -21.16 4.81
C THR A 524 1.90 -21.50 5.17
N LEU A 525 2.80 -21.50 4.18
CA LEU A 525 4.22 -21.77 4.39
C LEU A 525 4.88 -20.73 5.30
N TYR A 526 4.52 -19.45 5.15
CA TYR A 526 4.99 -18.39 6.04
C TYR A 526 4.60 -18.67 7.50
N GLU A 527 3.33 -19.02 7.75
CA GLU A 527 2.86 -19.36 9.10
C GLU A 527 3.60 -20.55 9.69
N GLU A 528 3.83 -21.61 8.89
CA GLU A 528 4.60 -22.78 9.28
C GLU A 528 6.05 -22.43 9.64
N MET A 529 6.74 -21.66 8.80
CA MET A 529 8.12 -21.23 9.03
C MET A 529 8.24 -20.35 10.29
N ILE A 530 7.30 -19.43 10.52
CA ILE A 530 7.26 -18.61 11.74
C ILE A 530 6.99 -19.46 12.98
N ALA A 531 6.10 -20.46 12.89
CA ALA A 531 5.83 -21.37 13.99
C ALA A 531 7.04 -22.26 14.31
N ALA A 532 7.82 -22.67 13.31
CA ALA A 532 9.06 -23.40 13.49
C ALA A 532 10.14 -22.54 14.17
N GLU A 533 10.33 -21.28 13.74
CA GLU A 533 11.30 -20.35 14.33
C GLU A 533 11.02 -20.08 15.81
N LYS A 534 9.74 -20.06 16.25
CA LYS A 534 9.37 -19.88 17.67
C LYS A 534 9.69 -21.09 18.56
N LYS A 535 9.92 -22.26 17.96
CA LYS A 535 10.23 -23.52 18.70
C LYS A 535 11.74 -23.72 18.88
N THR A 536 12.55 -23.13 18.03
CA THR A 536 14.03 -23.04 18.14
C THR A 536 14.44 -21.86 19.00
#